data_AF-A0A8X7NLK7-F1
#
_entry.id   AF-A0A8X7NLK7-F1
#
_cell.length_a   1.000
_cell.length_b   1.000
_cell.length_c   1.000
_cell.angle_alpha   90.00
_cell.angle_beta   90.00
_cell.angle_gamma   90.00
#
_symmetry.space_group_name_H-M   'P 1'
#
loop_
_entity.id
_entity.type
_entity.pdbx_description
1 polymer ?
#
loop_
_entity_poly.entity_id
_entity_poly.type
_entity_poly.pdbx_seq_one_letter_code
_entity_poly.pdbx_strand_id
1 'polypeptide(L)'
;MSQSIWDCLPATIYCNLAENTPYGKTGRNLYEVGEECKGDSLYYKGMDYFDEYLSKPEVMKAVGADVSSHKSCNEGGSRKILFSMANSMRPYYKHIVEVLESEIPVLLYNGDKDFICN
;
A
#
# COMPACT_ATOMS: atom_id res chain seq x y z
N MET A 1 15.85 -16.66 10.48
CA MET A 1 15.96 -15.25 10.06
C MET A 1 15.58 -14.39 11.25
N SER A 2 16.48 -13.49 11.66
CA SER A 2 16.21 -12.50 12.70
C SER A 2 15.09 -11.56 12.21
N GLN A 3 14.11 -11.27 13.06
CA GLN A 3 13.03 -10.29 12.79
C GLN A 3 13.35 -8.91 13.40
N SER A 4 14.64 -8.62 13.51
CA SER A 4 15.16 -7.36 14.04
C SER A 4 14.90 -6.23 13.07
N ILE A 5 14.62 -5.04 13.61
CA ILE A 5 14.51 -3.81 12.81
C ILE A 5 15.79 -3.55 11.99
N TRP A 6 16.94 -3.94 12.52
CA TRP A 6 18.25 -3.76 11.88
C TRP A 6 18.46 -4.64 10.65
N ASP A 7 17.69 -5.72 10.51
CA ASP A 7 17.73 -6.59 9.34
C ASP A 7 16.60 -6.25 8.37
N CYS A 8 15.38 -6.06 8.89
CA CYS A 8 14.20 -5.85 8.05
C CYS A 8 14.18 -4.47 7.38
N LEU A 9 14.57 -3.40 8.08
CA LEU A 9 14.54 -2.05 7.49
C LEU A 9 15.51 -1.89 6.31
N PRO A 10 16.80 -2.27 6.42
CA PRO A 10 17.71 -2.23 5.28
C PRO A 10 17.27 -3.15 4.14
N ALA A 11 16.73 -4.33 4.44
CA ALA A 11 16.19 -5.23 3.43
C ALA A 11 15.05 -4.57 2.62
N THR A 12 14.07 -3.96 3.30
CA THR A 12 12.97 -3.25 2.64
C THR A 12 13.50 -2.13 1.75
N ILE A 13 14.43 -1.31 2.24
CA ILE A 13 15.00 -0.21 1.46
C ILE A 13 15.72 -0.75 0.22
N TYR A 14 16.60 -1.73 0.40
CA TYR A 14 17.38 -2.30 -0.68
C TYR A 14 16.49 -2.93 -1.76
N CYS A 15 15.55 -3.80 -1.38
CA CYS A 15 14.66 -4.46 -2.32
C CYS A 15 13.78 -3.46 -3.09
N ASN A 16 13.24 -2.43 -2.42
CA ASN A 16 12.45 -1.41 -3.12
C ASN A 16 13.29 -0.57 -4.11
N LEU A 17 14.55 -0.30 -3.77
CA LEU A 17 15.47 0.42 -4.65
C LEU A 17 15.92 -0.42 -5.84
N ALA A 18 16.08 -1.73 -5.65
CA ALA A 18 16.51 -2.66 -6.68
C ALA A 18 15.37 -3.05 -7.64
N GLU A 19 14.15 -3.27 -7.12
CA GLU A 19 13.06 -3.88 -7.89
C GLU A 19 11.98 -2.84 -8.29
N ASN A 20 11.38 -2.16 -7.31
CA ASN A 20 10.23 -1.27 -7.56
C ASN A 20 10.65 0.06 -8.19
N THR A 21 11.78 0.61 -7.76
CA THR A 21 12.24 1.93 -8.21
C THR A 21 12.57 1.98 -9.72
N PRO A 22 13.24 0.99 -10.32
CA PRO A 22 13.47 0.99 -11.77
C PRO A 22 12.18 1.01 -12.60
N TYR A 23 11.16 0.23 -12.19
CA TYR A 23 9.87 0.23 -12.88
C TYR A 23 9.19 1.60 -12.74
N GLY A 24 9.11 2.13 -11.52
CA GLY A 24 8.50 3.45 -11.27
C GLY A 24 9.18 4.59 -12.05
N LYS A 25 10.50 4.52 -12.27
CA LYS A 25 11.25 5.50 -13.09
C LYS A 25 10.86 5.51 -14.56
N THR A 26 10.18 4.47 -15.06
CA THR A 26 9.64 4.46 -16.43
C THR A 26 8.38 5.32 -16.60
N GLY A 27 7.80 5.81 -15.50
CA GLY A 27 6.54 6.56 -15.50
C GLY A 27 5.29 5.68 -15.67
N ARG A 28 5.46 4.35 -15.63
CA ARG A 28 4.37 3.38 -15.71
C ARG A 28 3.70 3.16 -14.36
N ASN A 29 2.41 2.90 -14.40
CA ASN A 29 1.60 2.65 -13.22
C ASN A 29 1.99 1.31 -12.58
N LEU A 30 2.36 1.34 -11.30
CA LEU A 30 2.73 0.15 -10.53
C LEU A 30 1.55 -0.81 -10.30
N TYR A 31 0.32 -0.30 -10.36
CA TYR A 31 -0.91 -1.05 -10.13
C TYR A 31 -1.54 -1.61 -11.41
N GLU A 32 -1.10 -1.12 -12.58
CA GLU A 32 -1.62 -1.57 -13.89
C GLU A 32 -0.55 -1.46 -14.97
N VAL A 33 0.05 -2.60 -15.33
CA VAL A 33 1.06 -2.70 -16.38
C VAL A 33 0.46 -2.29 -17.73
N GLY A 34 1.15 -1.38 -18.42
CA GLY A 34 0.73 -0.85 -19.71
C GLY A 34 0.04 0.51 -19.62
N GLU A 35 -0.38 0.94 -18.43
CA GLU A 35 -0.85 2.31 -18.19
C GLU A 35 0.29 3.22 -17.71
N GLU A 36 0.17 4.50 -18.05
CA GLU A 36 1.03 5.56 -17.51
C GLU A 36 0.43 6.08 -16.21
N CYS A 37 1.28 6.53 -15.27
CA CYS A 37 0.83 7.17 -14.04
C CYS A 37 0.04 8.45 -14.35
N LYS A 38 -1.20 8.55 -13.86
CA LYS A 38 -2.08 9.69 -14.12
C LYS A 38 -2.61 10.25 -12.79
N GLY A 39 -2.21 11.48 -12.44
CA GLY A 39 -2.64 12.15 -11.20
C GLY A 39 -1.64 11.98 -10.06
N ASP A 40 -1.85 12.74 -8.99
CA ASP A 40 -0.90 12.86 -7.88
C ASP A 40 -1.15 11.83 -6.76
N SER A 41 -2.41 11.41 -6.58
CA SER A 41 -2.80 10.41 -5.58
C SER A 41 -2.86 8.99 -6.16
N LEU A 42 -1.95 8.12 -5.71
CA LEU A 42 -1.88 6.70 -6.07
C LEU A 42 -1.86 6.42 -7.60
N TYR A 43 -1.37 7.37 -8.39
CA TYR A 43 -1.26 7.27 -9.86
C TYR A 43 -2.58 7.12 -10.62
N TYR A 44 -3.72 7.43 -9.96
CA TYR A 44 -5.05 7.43 -10.57
C TYR A 44 -5.80 8.74 -10.30
N LYS A 45 -6.19 9.46 -11.36
CA LYS A 45 -7.00 10.70 -11.25
C LYS A 45 -8.32 10.51 -10.50
N GLY A 46 -8.88 9.30 -10.49
CA GLY A 46 -10.11 8.99 -9.76
C GLY A 46 -9.96 9.15 -8.25
N MET A 47 -8.74 8.97 -7.71
CA MET A 47 -8.49 9.10 -6.28
C MET A 47 -8.61 10.54 -5.79
N ASP A 48 -8.21 11.51 -6.61
CA ASP A 48 -8.35 12.94 -6.29
C ASP A 48 -9.82 13.32 -6.11
N TYR A 49 -10.70 12.76 -6.95
CA TYR A 49 -12.15 12.96 -6.83
C TYR A 49 -12.72 12.40 -5.52
N PHE A 50 -12.25 11.24 -5.06
CA PHE A 50 -12.69 10.68 -3.79
C PHE A 50 -12.28 11.55 -2.61
N ASP A 51 -11.04 12.03 -2.59
CA ASP A 51 -10.55 12.95 -1.56
C ASP A 51 -11.39 14.24 -1.50
N GLU A 52 -11.71 14.82 -2.65
CA GLU A 52 -12.55 16.02 -2.75
C GLU A 52 -13.99 15.76 -2.29
N TYR A 53 -14.63 14.70 -2.80
CA TYR A 53 -16.03 14.39 -2.49
C TYR A 53 -16.21 14.08 -1.00
N LEU A 54 -15.35 13.24 -0.43
CA LEU A 54 -15.43 12.85 0.97
C LEU A 54 -15.09 13.99 1.93
N SER A 55 -14.40 15.03 1.45
CA SER A 55 -14.11 16.26 2.21
C SER A 55 -15.23 17.30 2.14
N LYS A 56 -16.33 17.06 1.40
CA LYS A 56 -17.45 18.00 1.35
C LYS A 56 -18.18 18.06 2.71
N PRO A 57 -18.51 19.25 3.23
CA PRO A 57 -19.16 19.38 4.54
C PRO A 57 -20.48 18.60 4.66
N GLU A 58 -21.27 18.57 3.59
CA GLU A 58 -22.53 17.81 3.56
C GLU A 58 -22.31 16.30 3.62
N VAL A 59 -21.24 15.81 2.99
CA VAL A 59 -20.88 14.38 3.00
C VAL A 59 -20.34 14.00 4.38
N MET A 60 -19.39 14.78 4.91
CA MET A 60 -18.84 14.57 6.26
C MET A 60 -19.92 14.62 7.33
N LYS A 61 -20.87 15.57 7.23
CA LYS A 61 -22.00 15.67 8.14
C LYS A 61 -22.94 14.47 8.03
N ALA A 62 -23.21 13.98 6.81
CA ALA A 62 -24.08 12.84 6.60
C ALA A 62 -23.51 11.54 7.20
N VAL A 63 -22.20 11.35 7.14
CA VAL A 63 -21.51 10.18 7.73
C VAL A 63 -21.12 10.38 9.20
N GLY A 64 -21.30 11.58 9.75
CA GLY A 64 -20.94 11.92 11.13
C GLY A 64 -19.44 11.98 11.39
N ALA A 65 -18.64 12.36 10.38
CA ALA A 65 -17.19 12.46 10.53
C ALA A 65 -16.78 13.71 11.31
N ASP A 66 -15.95 13.52 12.34
CA ASP A 66 -15.35 14.59 13.16
C ASP A 66 -13.88 14.80 12.79
N VAL A 67 -13.65 15.18 11.54
CA VAL A 67 -12.33 15.51 10.99
C VAL A 67 -12.44 16.73 10.08
N SER A 68 -11.32 17.42 9.84
CA SER A 68 -11.30 18.63 9.00
C SER A 68 -11.32 18.33 7.49
N SER A 69 -10.85 17.16 7.07
CA SER A 69 -10.81 16.73 5.67
C SER A 69 -10.52 15.23 5.57
N HIS A 70 -10.85 14.64 4.42
CA HIS A 70 -10.51 13.26 4.07
C HIS A 70 -9.22 13.21 3.24
N LYS A 71 -8.44 12.16 3.45
CA LYS A 71 -7.29 11.78 2.61
C LYS A 71 -7.28 10.26 2.45
N SER A 72 -7.14 9.80 1.21
CA SER A 72 -7.13 8.38 0.85
C SER A 72 -6.00 7.60 1.52
N CYS A 73 -4.83 8.21 1.67
CA CYS A 73 -3.71 7.65 2.41
C CYS A 73 -3.12 8.70 3.36
N ASN A 74 -2.85 8.29 4.59
CA ASN A 74 -2.16 9.15 5.56
C ASN A 74 -0.66 8.90 5.45
N GLU A 75 0.07 9.89 4.94
CA GLU A 75 1.53 9.81 4.78
C GLU A 75 2.27 9.63 6.13
N GLY A 76 1.60 9.94 7.25
CA GLY A 76 2.11 9.71 8.60
C GLY A 76 3.36 10.53 8.93
N GLY A 77 3.86 10.37 10.16
CA GLY A 77 5.16 10.93 10.54
C GLY A 77 6.30 9.99 10.15
N SER A 78 7.52 10.52 10.00
CA SER A 78 8.74 9.77 9.64
C SER A 78 8.93 8.48 10.44
N ARG A 79 8.62 8.50 11.75
CA ARG A 79 8.69 7.31 12.61
C ARG A 79 7.68 6.21 12.23
N LYS A 80 6.45 6.57 11.84
CA LYS A 80 5.43 5.59 11.40
C LYS A 80 5.84 4.93 10.08
N ILE A 81 6.38 5.72 9.15
CA ILE A 81 6.92 5.22 7.88
C ILE A 81 8.05 4.22 8.14
N LEU A 82 9.02 4.56 8.98
CA LEU A 82 10.14 3.66 9.31
C LEU A 82 9.67 2.33 9.92
N PHE A 83 8.70 2.36 10.83
CA PHE A 83 8.14 1.12 11.37
C PHE A 83 7.37 0.31 10.33
N SER A 84 6.60 0.97 9.46
CA SER A 84 5.90 0.30 8.36
C SER A 84 6.89 -0.43 7.45
N MET A 85 7.94 0.26 7.02
CA MET A 85 9.00 -0.32 6.19
C MET A 85 9.71 -1.48 6.88
N ALA A 86 10.01 -1.36 8.18
CA ALA A 86 10.62 -2.45 8.93
C ALA A 86 9.71 -3.68 9.06
N ASN A 87 8.39 -3.51 8.98
CA ASN A 87 7.45 -4.62 9.05
C ASN A 87 7.23 -5.29 7.69
N SER A 88 7.39 -4.58 6.58
CA SER A 88 7.15 -5.10 5.22
C SER A 88 7.89 -6.41 4.90
N MET A 89 9.11 -6.58 5.44
CA MET A 89 9.95 -7.75 5.19
C MET A 89 9.89 -8.83 6.29
N ARG A 90 8.93 -8.75 7.22
CA ARG A 90 8.70 -9.81 8.20
C ARG A 90 8.00 -11.01 7.54
N PRO A 91 8.30 -12.25 7.98
CA PRO A 91 7.77 -13.46 7.35
C PRO A 91 6.33 -13.78 7.80
N TYR A 92 5.39 -12.87 7.56
CA TYR A 92 3.98 -13.02 7.96
C TYR A 92 3.27 -14.18 7.25
N TYR A 93 3.76 -14.60 6.09
CA TYR A 93 3.24 -15.77 5.38
C TYR A 93 3.24 -17.03 6.25
N LYS A 94 4.08 -17.13 7.28
CA LYS A 94 4.10 -18.29 8.19
C LYS A 94 2.79 -18.48 8.95
N HIS A 95 2.03 -17.41 9.20
CA HIS A 95 0.73 -17.49 9.86
C HIS A 95 -0.32 -18.20 9.01
N ILE A 96 -0.12 -18.30 7.69
CA ILE A 96 -1.07 -19.00 6.83
C ILE A 96 -1.13 -20.49 7.14
N VAL A 97 -0.05 -21.07 7.64
CA VAL A 97 0.02 -22.50 7.98
C VAL A 97 -1.02 -22.83 9.06
N GLU A 98 -1.04 -22.05 10.14
CA GLU A 98 -1.98 -22.23 11.26
C GLU A 98 -3.45 -22.05 10.81
N VAL A 99 -3.70 -21.10 9.90
CA VAL A 99 -5.04 -20.86 9.33
C VAL A 99 -5.51 -22.06 8.49
N LEU A 100 -4.62 -22.60 7.65
CA LEU A 100 -4.94 -23.74 6.79
C LEU A 100 -5.08 -25.05 7.58
N GLU A 101 -4.26 -25.25 8.62
CA GLU A 101 -4.38 -26.39 9.56
C GLU A 101 -5.70 -26.36 10.34
N SER A 102 -6.29 -25.18 10.52
CA SER A 102 -7.62 -25.00 11.12
C SER A 102 -8.78 -25.21 10.13
N GLU A 103 -8.49 -25.72 8.92
CA GLU A 103 -9.47 -25.98 7.85
C GLU A 103 -10.25 -24.72 7.41
N ILE A 104 -9.67 -23.53 7.60
CA ILE A 104 -10.26 -22.27 7.15
C ILE A 104 -9.94 -22.11 5.66
N PRO A 105 -10.96 -22.02 4.76
CA PRO A 105 -10.72 -21.82 3.35
C PRO A 105 -10.13 -20.43 3.08
N VAL A 106 -9.03 -20.38 2.32
CA VAL A 106 -8.34 -19.14 1.93
C VAL A 106 -8.35 -19.02 0.40
N LEU A 107 -8.70 -17.83 -0.10
CA LEU A 107 -8.58 -17.46 -1.50
C LEU A 107 -7.47 -16.41 -1.68
N LEU A 108 -6.46 -16.75 -2.46
CA LEU A 108 -5.49 -15.80 -2.99
C LEU A 108 -5.88 -15.49 -4.44
N TYR A 109 -6.23 -14.24 -4.72
CA TYR A 109 -6.56 -13.77 -6.05
C TYR A 109 -5.58 -12.67 -6.46
N ASN A 110 -5.12 -12.71 -7.71
CA ASN A 110 -4.19 -11.75 -8.26
C ASN A 110 -4.68 -11.33 -9.65
N GLY A 111 -4.69 -10.03 -9.90
CA GLY A 111 -4.94 -9.49 -11.24
C GLY A 111 -3.71 -9.70 -12.12
N ASP A 112 -3.92 -10.08 -13.37
CA ASP A 112 -2.84 -10.37 -14.34
C ASP A 112 -2.09 -9.13 -14.83
N LYS A 113 -2.50 -7.94 -14.39
CA LYS A 113 -1.93 -6.65 -14.76
C LYS A 113 -1.30 -5.86 -13.61
N ASP A 114 -1.29 -6.38 -12.39
CA ASP A 114 -0.64 -5.68 -11.28
C ASP A 114 0.87 -5.97 -11.28
N PHE A 115 1.71 -4.94 -11.13
CA PHE A 115 3.17 -5.13 -11.02
C PHE A 115 3.61 -5.27 -9.57
N ILE A 116 3.08 -4.44 -8.67
CA ILE A 116 3.64 -4.31 -7.31
C ILE A 116 3.37 -5.54 -6.43
N CYS A 117 2.30 -6.28 -6.71
CA CYS A 117 1.92 -7.53 -6.01
C CYS A 117 1.62 -8.68 -7.00
N ASN A 118 2.45 -8.82 -8.04
CA ASN A 118 2.35 -9.93 -9.01
C ASN A 118 2.58 -11.32 -8.38
#